data_AF-K2GDX5-F1
#
_entry.id   AF-K2GDX5-F1
#
_cell.length_a   1.000
_cell.length_b   1.000
_cell.length_c   1.000
_cell.angle_alpha   90.00
_cell.angle_beta   90.00
_cell.angle_gamma   90.00
#
_symmetry.space_group_name_H-M   'P 1'
#
loop_
_entity.id
_entity.type
_entity.pdbx_description
1 polymer ?
#
loop_
_entity_poly.entity_id
_entity_poly.type
_entity_poly.pdbx_seq_one_letter_code
_entity_poly.pdbx_strand_id
1 'polypeptide(L)'
;MRNGIWEDLKNIGKPKKPKNHALRWVASSKVAKILIWIWVIGAVWTSVYNSKLKKNEFTDEPYKIEKKESNFKYDEARIEFWDDNDEYFAKWYSPKKEFHIVSDSWKKVKIKIIHDAWLDFYKVTKDDIKTEIIHTWKFKLVPDKAKRKVVKGKSKKDKKTKPIMKKVEIVTVKKVLDFDKIISKISQLDRFKYLGRKEYDRDNPGNKTQSFNIWKQDAVKDNMLLPIPLDSRNREISDAKFAFYCKRAIEDMKSNQKYSVKTKEFIDLAWWEKNLVAIMVAFARSETSEDFRFFTQKIWFNELHRWEERYRSFSFTYYHILMDWPWFKARLKLNLTEWQCYHPQNAWMLFLWYWIEKTNWNLNRYFPLNSPERIRKAWAVFNWSASYAPKFKANLGHSKKILGI
;
A
#
# COMPACT_ATOMS: atom_id res chain seq x y z
N MET A 1 7.86 56.12 51.01
CA MET A 1 6.84 55.82 49.98
C MET A 1 5.95 54.68 50.48
N ARG A 2 4.64 54.95 50.59
CA ARG A 2 3.49 54.03 50.59
C ARG A 2 3.59 52.80 51.52
N ASN A 3 3.08 52.89 52.74
CA ASN A 3 1.67 52.70 53.15
C ASN A 3 1.06 51.37 52.70
N GLY A 4 0.69 50.54 53.67
CA GLY A 4 -0.61 49.88 53.62
C GLY A 4 -0.67 48.41 54.01
N ILE A 5 -1.03 48.17 55.27
CA ILE A 5 -2.02 47.17 55.69
C ILE A 5 -1.49 45.73 55.85
N TRP A 6 -0.79 45.54 56.98
CA TRP A 6 -1.13 44.48 57.92
C TRP A 6 -2.39 44.91 58.69
N GLU A 7 -3.56 44.40 58.31
CA GLU A 7 -4.77 44.22 59.13
C GLU A 7 -5.96 43.97 58.18
N ASP A 8 -6.22 42.70 57.85
CA ASP A 8 -7.56 42.20 57.52
C ASP A 8 -7.59 40.65 57.39
N LEU A 9 -6.78 39.94 58.20
CA LEU A 9 -6.80 38.48 58.33
C LEU A 9 -7.79 37.99 59.40
N LYS A 10 -8.95 38.64 59.52
CA LYS A 10 -10.08 38.17 60.33
C LYS A 10 -11.38 38.35 59.57
N ASN A 11 -11.62 37.52 58.55
CA ASN A 11 -12.95 37.01 58.15
C ASN A 11 -12.84 36.14 56.87
N ILE A 12 -12.22 34.97 56.99
CA ILE A 12 -12.31 33.93 55.96
C ILE A 12 -13.70 33.29 56.07
N GLY A 13 -14.63 33.79 55.27
CA GLY A 13 -15.91 33.15 55.02
C GLY A 13 -15.74 31.75 54.43
N LYS A 14 -16.41 30.78 55.06
CA LYS A 14 -16.46 29.36 54.68
C LYS A 14 -16.66 29.19 53.15
N PRO A 15 -15.92 28.29 52.48
CA PRO A 15 -16.09 28.05 51.06
C PRO A 15 -17.48 27.46 50.77
N LYS A 16 -18.24 28.14 49.90
CA LYS A 16 -19.50 27.61 49.34
C LYS A 16 -19.19 26.41 48.45
N LYS A 17 -19.75 25.25 48.83
CA LYS A 17 -19.68 23.98 48.07
C LYS A 17 -20.08 24.16 46.60
N PRO A 18 -19.32 23.61 45.63
CA PRO A 18 -19.74 23.59 44.24
C PRO A 18 -20.90 22.60 44.05
N LYS A 19 -22.02 23.09 43.51
CA LYS A 19 -23.15 22.27 43.04
C LYS A 19 -22.78 21.57 41.72
N ASN A 20 -21.98 20.50 41.80
CA ASN A 20 -21.70 19.62 40.67
C ASN A 20 -22.72 18.47 40.61
N HIS A 21 -23.84 18.69 39.91
CA HIS A 21 -24.80 17.62 39.61
C HIS A 21 -24.24 16.58 38.63
N ALA A 22 -23.22 16.90 37.83
CA ALA A 22 -22.61 15.98 36.87
C ALA A 22 -21.68 14.92 37.52
N LEU A 23 -21.12 15.21 38.70
CA LEU A 23 -20.28 14.26 39.44
C LEU A 23 -21.07 13.26 40.29
N ARG A 24 -22.38 13.48 40.51
CA ARG A 24 -23.24 12.52 41.21
C ARG A 24 -23.67 11.34 40.35
N TRP A 25 -23.63 11.45 39.02
CA TRP A 25 -23.99 10.34 38.12
C TRP A 25 -22.86 9.32 37.96
N VAL A 26 -21.60 9.73 38.17
CA VAL A 26 -20.42 8.84 38.20
C VAL A 26 -20.21 8.22 39.60
N ALA A 27 -20.94 8.69 40.62
CA ALA A 27 -20.85 8.21 41.98
C ALA A 27 -21.80 7.05 42.32
N SER A 28 -22.48 6.44 41.33
CA SER A 28 -23.02 5.10 41.59
C SER A 28 -21.85 4.13 41.61
N SER A 29 -21.65 3.46 42.75
CA SER A 29 -20.55 2.51 42.93
C SER A 29 -20.52 1.44 41.84
N LYS A 30 -21.67 1.16 41.20
CA LYS A 30 -21.79 0.24 40.07
C LYS A 30 -21.15 0.78 38.77
N VAL A 31 -21.43 2.03 38.37
CA VAL A 31 -20.87 2.58 37.12
C VAL A 31 -19.36 2.81 37.25
N ALA A 32 -18.90 3.30 38.41
CA ALA A 32 -17.47 3.43 38.68
C ALA A 32 -16.76 2.07 38.66
N LYS A 33 -17.36 1.03 39.26
CA LYS A 33 -16.83 -0.35 39.19
C LYS A 33 -16.76 -0.87 37.76
N ILE A 34 -17.79 -0.65 36.94
CA ILE A 34 -17.80 -1.09 35.53
C ILE A 34 -16.69 -0.40 34.73
N LEU A 35 -16.52 0.92 34.89
CA LEU A 35 -15.46 1.65 34.18
C LEU A 35 -14.06 1.23 34.64
N ILE A 36 -13.87 0.97 35.94
CA ILE A 36 -12.62 0.41 36.47
C ILE A 36 -12.36 -0.99 35.87
N TRP A 37 -13.37 -1.86 35.79
CA TRP A 37 -13.24 -3.17 35.17
C TRP A 37 -12.89 -3.11 33.69
N ILE A 38 -13.53 -2.21 32.92
CA ILE A 38 -13.20 -2.01 31.50
C ILE A 38 -11.75 -1.53 31.35
N TRP A 39 -11.30 -0.63 32.22
CA TRP A 39 -9.93 -0.13 32.19
C TRP A 39 -8.91 -1.21 32.58
N VAL A 40 -9.20 -2.01 33.60
CA VAL A 40 -8.37 -3.16 34.02
C VAL A 40 -8.31 -4.23 32.92
N ILE A 41 -9.44 -4.57 32.31
CA ILE A 41 -9.48 -5.52 31.18
C ILE A 41 -8.69 -4.97 29.99
N GLY A 42 -8.84 -3.69 29.67
CA GLY A 42 -8.07 -3.02 28.62
C GLY A 42 -6.56 -3.02 28.90
N ALA A 43 -6.16 -2.75 30.14
CA ALA A 43 -4.77 -2.77 30.57
C ALA A 43 -4.17 -4.18 30.55
N VAL A 44 -4.92 -5.19 31.02
CA VAL A 44 -4.53 -6.60 30.96
C VAL A 44 -4.44 -7.07 29.52
N TRP A 45 -5.41 -6.73 28.66
CA TRP A 45 -5.38 -7.11 27.25
C TRP A 45 -4.22 -6.44 26.51
N THR A 46 -3.93 -5.17 26.79
CA THR A 46 -2.77 -4.45 26.24
C THR A 46 -1.45 -5.05 26.75
N SER A 47 -1.38 -5.45 28.02
CA SER A 47 -0.21 -6.10 28.61
C SER A 47 -0.01 -7.53 28.04
N VAL A 48 -1.07 -8.31 27.87
CA VAL A 48 -1.04 -9.64 27.25
C VAL A 48 -0.69 -9.54 25.76
N TYR A 49 -1.22 -8.54 25.04
CA TYR A 49 -0.90 -8.29 23.64
C TYR A 49 0.57 -7.85 23.48
N ASN A 50 1.04 -6.93 24.33
CA ASN A 50 2.43 -6.48 24.32
C ASN A 50 3.41 -7.55 24.81
N SER A 51 3.03 -8.42 25.75
CA SER A 51 3.86 -9.55 26.18
C SER A 51 3.86 -10.68 25.16
N LYS A 52 2.78 -10.90 24.38
CA LYS A 52 2.80 -11.76 23.19
C LYS A 52 3.67 -11.19 22.07
N LEU A 53 3.67 -9.87 21.87
CA LEU A 53 4.57 -9.21 20.93
C LEU A 53 6.04 -9.28 21.38
N LYS A 54 6.32 -9.11 22.68
CA LYS A 54 7.67 -9.27 23.26
C LYS A 54 8.14 -10.73 23.31
N LYS A 55 7.26 -11.71 23.50
CA LYS A 55 7.60 -13.14 23.35
C LYS A 55 7.81 -13.57 21.88
N ASN A 56 7.42 -12.73 20.93
CA ASN A 56 7.74 -12.88 19.51
C ASN A 56 8.94 -12.02 19.09
N GLU A 57 9.70 -11.44 20.02
CA GLU A 57 11.12 -11.19 19.76
C GLU A 57 11.74 -12.57 19.57
N PHE A 58 11.96 -12.91 18.29
CA PHE A 58 12.61 -14.12 17.84
C PHE A 58 13.78 -14.44 18.77
N THR A 59 13.62 -15.47 19.59
CA THR A 59 14.77 -16.21 20.07
C THR A 59 15.48 -16.72 18.81
N ASP A 60 16.77 -16.39 18.68
CA ASP A 60 17.68 -16.94 17.67
C ASP A 60 17.87 -18.45 17.92
N GLU A 61 16.79 -19.22 17.92
CA GLU A 61 16.90 -20.67 17.82
C GLU A 61 17.29 -21.00 16.38
N PRO A 62 18.47 -21.59 16.15
CA PRO A 62 18.86 -22.00 14.82
C PRO A 62 17.85 -23.06 14.35
N TYR A 63 16.99 -22.67 13.42
CA TYR A 63 16.13 -23.59 12.71
C TYR A 63 17.05 -24.67 12.10
N LYS A 64 17.02 -25.89 12.63
CA LYS A 64 17.74 -27.04 12.07
C LYS A 64 17.11 -27.33 10.71
N ILE A 65 17.70 -26.74 9.67
CA ILE A 65 17.41 -27.05 8.29
C ILE A 65 18.17 -28.33 7.98
N GLU A 66 17.45 -29.42 7.75
CA GLU A 66 18.01 -30.59 7.08
C GLU A 66 18.67 -30.13 5.77
N LYS A 67 19.98 -30.36 5.63
CA LYS A 67 20.71 -30.20 4.37
C LYS A 67 20.14 -31.20 3.36
N LYS A 68 19.11 -30.79 2.62
CA LYS A 68 18.90 -31.32 1.27
C LYS A 68 19.88 -30.60 0.36
N GLU A 69 20.81 -31.34 -0.23
CA GLU A 69 21.64 -30.84 -1.33
C GLU A 69 20.74 -30.20 -2.38
N SER A 70 21.01 -28.94 -2.71
CA SER A 70 20.21 -28.15 -3.63
C SER A 70 20.41 -28.63 -5.07
N ASN A 71 19.61 -29.61 -5.49
CA ASN A 71 19.41 -29.96 -6.90
C ASN A 71 18.54 -28.92 -7.61
N PHE A 72 18.78 -27.62 -7.40
CA PHE A 72 18.06 -26.56 -8.11
C PHE A 72 18.62 -26.43 -9.53
N LYS A 73 18.25 -27.39 -10.38
CA LYS A 73 18.41 -27.24 -11.82
C LYS A 73 17.34 -26.23 -12.27
N TYR A 74 17.77 -25.14 -12.91
CA TYR A 74 16.85 -24.33 -13.70
C TYR A 74 16.27 -25.27 -14.74
N ASP A 75 15.03 -25.71 -14.56
CA ASP A 75 14.39 -26.66 -15.47
C ASP A 75 14.00 -25.93 -16.75
N GLU A 76 14.98 -25.72 -17.62
CA GLU A 76 14.88 -25.02 -18.92
C GLU A 76 13.79 -25.63 -19.82
N ALA A 77 13.47 -26.91 -19.64
CA ALA A 77 12.52 -27.66 -20.46
C ALA A 77 11.02 -27.38 -20.14
N ARG A 78 10.72 -26.62 -19.08
CA ARG A 78 9.34 -26.20 -18.72
C ARG A 78 9.15 -24.68 -18.70
N ILE A 79 10.08 -23.92 -19.27
CA ILE A 79 10.08 -22.45 -19.23
C ILE A 79 9.41 -21.86 -20.46
N GLU A 80 8.15 -22.21 -20.70
CA GLU A 80 7.26 -21.30 -21.41
C GLU A 80 6.44 -20.61 -20.33
N PHE A 81 6.80 -19.36 -20.00
CA PHE A 81 5.76 -18.44 -19.55
C PHE A 81 4.84 -18.29 -20.75
N TRP A 82 3.53 -18.37 -20.52
CA TRP A 82 2.53 -18.60 -21.56
C TRP A 82 2.43 -17.49 -22.63
N ASP A 83 3.39 -16.56 -22.63
CA ASP A 83 3.47 -15.41 -23.50
C ASP A 83 4.89 -14.78 -23.43
N ASP A 84 5.95 -15.51 -23.79
CA ASP A 84 7.24 -14.87 -24.17
C ASP A 84 7.09 -14.47 -25.66
N ASN A 85 6.76 -13.21 -25.94
CA ASN A 85 6.51 -12.69 -27.30
C ASN A 85 7.46 -11.53 -27.67
N ASP A 86 7.60 -11.26 -28.96
CA ASP A 86 8.52 -10.22 -29.44
C ASP A 86 8.08 -8.80 -29.05
N GLU A 87 6.81 -8.57 -28.75
CA GLU A 87 6.27 -7.26 -28.37
C GLU A 87 6.85 -6.78 -27.01
N TYR A 88 7.24 -7.68 -26.09
CA TYR A 88 7.86 -7.30 -24.80
C TYR A 88 9.25 -6.69 -24.93
N PHE A 89 9.99 -7.12 -25.96
CA PHE A 89 11.37 -6.71 -26.20
C PHE A 89 11.46 -5.64 -27.29
N ALA A 90 10.33 -5.27 -27.90
CA ALA A 90 10.25 -4.24 -28.90
C ALA A 90 10.57 -2.85 -28.32
N LYS A 91 11.64 -2.22 -28.83
CA LYS A 91 12.08 -0.88 -28.41
C LYS A 91 11.10 0.25 -28.74
N TRP A 92 10.08 -0.02 -29.56
CA TRP A 92 9.15 0.97 -30.13
C TRP A 92 7.72 0.44 -30.15
N TYR A 93 7.31 -0.23 -29.08
CA TYR A 93 5.97 -0.75 -28.97
C TYR A 93 4.92 0.37 -28.92
N SER A 94 3.86 0.24 -29.72
CA SER A 94 2.74 1.18 -29.74
C SER A 94 1.46 0.48 -29.31
N PRO A 95 0.76 0.97 -28.26
CA PRO A 95 -0.44 0.31 -27.75
C PRO A 95 -1.57 0.30 -28.78
N LYS A 96 -2.22 -0.85 -28.96
CA LYS A 96 -3.37 -1.02 -29.86
C LYS A 96 -4.63 -0.54 -29.15
N LYS A 97 -5.57 0.06 -29.88
CA LYS A 97 -6.81 0.63 -29.32
C LYS A 97 -8.00 -0.11 -29.91
N GLU A 98 -8.81 -0.69 -29.05
CA GLU A 98 -10.05 -1.36 -29.44
C GLU A 98 -11.27 -0.63 -28.87
N PHE A 99 -12.36 -0.68 -29.63
CA PHE A 99 -13.64 -0.11 -29.22
C PHE A 99 -14.72 -1.19 -29.28
N HIS A 100 -15.50 -1.28 -28.21
CA HIS A 100 -16.54 -2.28 -28.06
C HIS A 100 -17.85 -1.60 -27.71
N ILE A 101 -18.97 -2.15 -28.18
CA ILE A 101 -20.31 -1.73 -27.77
C ILE A 101 -20.84 -2.77 -26.80
N VAL A 102 -21.13 -2.35 -25.58
CA VAL A 102 -21.62 -3.22 -24.49
C VAL A 102 -22.94 -2.68 -23.96
N SER A 103 -23.72 -3.54 -23.32
CA SER A 103 -24.99 -3.18 -22.68
C SER A 103 -24.73 -2.73 -21.25
N ASP A 104 -25.21 -1.55 -20.88
CA ASP A 104 -25.16 -1.01 -19.53
C ASP A 104 -26.59 -0.64 -19.10
N SER A 105 -27.18 -1.50 -18.26
CA SER A 105 -28.61 -1.48 -17.94
C SER A 105 -29.47 -1.52 -19.21
N TRP A 106 -30.20 -0.45 -19.54
CA TRP A 106 -31.04 -0.36 -20.75
C TRP A 106 -30.37 0.37 -21.92
N LYS A 107 -29.10 0.77 -21.81
CA LYS A 107 -28.41 1.55 -22.85
C LYS A 107 -27.25 0.77 -23.45
N LYS A 108 -26.99 0.97 -24.74
CA LYS A 108 -25.72 0.56 -25.36
C LYS A 108 -24.68 1.65 -25.12
N VAL A 109 -23.51 1.29 -24.61
CA VAL A 109 -22.41 2.20 -24.34
C VAL A 109 -21.16 1.73 -25.08
N LYS A 110 -20.39 2.69 -25.61
CA LYS A 110 -19.11 2.42 -26.26
C LYS A 110 -18.00 2.47 -25.23
N ILE A 111 -17.34 1.33 -25.01
CA ILE A 111 -16.15 1.25 -24.16
C ILE A 111 -14.89 1.23 -25.02
N LYS A 112 -13.76 1.61 -24.43
CA LYS A 112 -12.45 1.58 -25.08
C LYS A 112 -11.48 0.77 -24.25
N ILE A 113 -10.90 -0.25 -24.90
CA ILE A 113 -9.81 -1.05 -24.36
C ILE A 113 -8.51 -0.63 -25.04
N ILE A 114 -7.45 -0.48 -24.28
CA ILE A 114 -6.10 -0.27 -24.81
C ILE A 114 -5.31 -1.53 -24.52
N HIS A 115 -4.85 -2.18 -25.58
CA HIS A 115 -3.97 -3.33 -25.51
C HIS A 115 -2.54 -2.84 -25.46
N ASP A 116 -1.87 -3.17 -24.37
CA ASP A 116 -0.43 -3.07 -24.31
C ASP A 116 0.23 -4.44 -24.41
N ALA A 117 1.56 -4.50 -24.34
CA ALA A 117 2.32 -5.74 -24.50
C ALA A 117 1.83 -6.86 -23.56
N TRP A 118 1.42 -6.55 -22.32
CA TRP A 118 0.94 -7.55 -21.35
C TRP A 118 -0.33 -7.22 -20.58
N LEU A 119 -0.76 -5.96 -20.58
CA LEU A 119 -1.88 -5.52 -19.75
C LEU A 119 -2.88 -4.77 -20.60
N ASP A 120 -4.15 -5.09 -20.38
CA ASP A 120 -5.25 -4.37 -20.99
C ASP A 120 -5.69 -3.24 -20.07
N PHE A 121 -6.06 -2.11 -20.67
CA PHE A 121 -6.58 -0.96 -19.95
C PHE A 121 -7.99 -0.65 -20.34
N TYR A 122 -8.81 -0.43 -19.34
CA TYR A 122 -10.09 0.22 -19.51
C TYR A 122 -9.91 1.74 -19.46
N LYS A 123 -10.34 2.46 -20.49
CA LYS A 123 -10.37 3.93 -20.43
C LYS A 123 -11.63 4.39 -19.69
N VAL A 124 -11.44 4.95 -18.50
CA VAL A 124 -12.52 5.50 -17.66
C VAL A 124 -13.27 6.61 -18.38
N THR A 125 -14.59 6.60 -18.26
CA THR A 125 -15.51 7.61 -18.76
C THR A 125 -16.25 8.29 -17.61
N LYS A 126 -16.90 9.43 -17.88
CA LYS A 126 -17.74 10.13 -16.89
C LYS A 126 -18.87 9.24 -16.34
N ASP A 127 -19.39 8.32 -17.14
CA ASP A 127 -20.47 7.42 -16.75
C ASP A 127 -20.03 6.33 -15.76
N ASP A 128 -18.72 6.19 -15.55
CA ASP A 128 -18.13 5.24 -14.59
C ASP A 128 -17.92 5.88 -13.20
N ILE A 129 -18.33 7.14 -13.02
CA ILE A 129 -18.12 7.91 -11.80
C ILE A 129 -19.48 8.10 -11.11
N LYS A 130 -19.61 7.58 -9.88
CA LYS A 130 -20.77 7.81 -9.01
C LYS A 130 -20.48 8.88 -7.97
N THR A 131 -21.56 9.47 -7.45
CA THR A 131 -21.50 10.47 -6.37
C THR A 131 -21.90 9.80 -5.06
N GLU A 132 -21.02 9.83 -4.06
CA GLU A 132 -21.27 9.36 -2.71
C GLU A 132 -21.43 10.55 -1.77
N ILE A 133 -22.49 10.52 -0.95
CA ILE A 133 -22.75 11.54 0.06
C ILE A 133 -22.29 10.98 1.41
N ILE A 134 -21.22 11.57 1.96
CA ILE A 134 -20.65 11.15 3.24
C ILE A 134 -21.10 12.12 4.33
N HIS A 135 -21.83 11.58 5.29
CA HIS A 135 -22.26 12.28 6.48
C HIS A 135 -21.19 12.12 7.57
N THR A 136 -20.42 13.18 7.82
CA THR A 136 -19.46 13.22 8.93
C THR A 136 -19.96 14.15 10.02
N TRP A 137 -19.46 14.00 11.24
CA TRP A 137 -19.85 14.85 12.36
C TRP A 137 -18.61 15.53 12.93
N LYS A 138 -18.67 16.86 13.09
CA LYS A 138 -17.64 17.60 13.82
C LYS A 138 -18.27 18.41 14.94
N PHE A 139 -17.55 18.53 16.04
CA PHE A 139 -17.93 19.45 17.09
C PHE A 139 -17.48 20.86 16.68
N LYS A 140 -18.43 21.79 16.63
CA LYS A 140 -18.15 23.21 16.35
C LYS A 140 -18.66 24.05 17.51
N LEU A 141 -17.89 25.06 17.90
CA LEU A 141 -18.34 26.10 18.82
C LEU A 141 -19.39 26.94 18.11
N VAL A 142 -20.62 26.95 18.63
CA VAL A 142 -21.73 27.73 18.09
C VAL A 142 -22.20 28.71 19.17
N PRO A 143 -22.52 29.97 18.81
CA PRO A 143 -23.09 30.93 19.76
C PRO A 143 -24.39 30.40 20.35
N ASP A 144 -24.55 30.50 21.67
CA ASP A 144 -25.80 30.15 22.35
C ASP A 144 -26.89 31.19 22.01
N LYS A 145 -27.63 30.95 20.93
CA LYS A 145 -28.74 31.81 20.49
C LYS A 145 -29.99 31.69 21.39
N ALA A 146 -30.05 30.71 22.29
CA ALA A 146 -31.25 30.41 23.08
C ALA A 146 -31.50 31.37 24.27
N LYS A 147 -30.65 32.39 24.47
CA LYS A 147 -30.75 33.33 25.61
C LYS A 147 -30.97 34.80 25.26
N ARG A 148 -31.41 35.14 24.04
CA ARG A 148 -31.94 36.48 23.76
C ARG A 148 -33.45 36.53 24.03
N LYS A 149 -33.85 36.45 25.30
CA LYS A 149 -35.16 37.01 25.69
C LYS A 149 -34.97 38.53 25.74
N VAL A 150 -35.53 39.23 24.76
CA VAL A 150 -35.64 40.69 24.77
C VAL A 150 -36.57 41.06 25.93
N VAL A 151 -36.00 41.34 27.09
CA VAL A 151 -36.72 42.04 28.15
C VAL A 151 -36.72 43.51 27.75
N LYS A 152 -37.84 43.98 27.19
CA LYS A 152 -38.05 45.42 26.93
C LYS A 152 -37.79 46.19 28.22
N GLY A 153 -36.85 47.14 28.20
CA GLY A 153 -36.80 48.23 29.18
C GLY A 153 -35.61 48.34 30.13
N LYS A 154 -34.58 47.46 30.11
CA LYS A 154 -33.34 47.72 30.88
C LYS A 154 -32.08 47.27 30.12
N SER A 155 -31.19 48.21 29.81
CA SER A 155 -29.85 47.97 29.26
C SER A 155 -28.97 47.23 30.28
N LYS A 156 -29.07 45.90 30.31
CA LYS A 156 -28.10 45.08 31.06
C LYS A 156 -26.91 44.78 30.14
N LYS A 157 -25.74 45.26 30.55
CA LYS A 157 -24.39 44.88 30.08
C LYS A 157 -24.39 43.53 29.38
N ASP A 158 -23.96 43.52 28.12
CA ASP A 158 -23.82 42.34 27.28
C ASP A 158 -23.06 41.22 28.01
N LYS A 159 -23.81 40.30 28.63
CA LYS A 159 -23.23 39.04 29.11
C LYS A 159 -22.82 38.26 27.88
N LYS A 160 -21.53 38.29 27.52
CA LYS A 160 -20.92 37.42 26.50
C LYS A 160 -21.43 35.99 26.72
N THR A 161 -22.31 35.52 25.84
CA THR A 161 -22.81 34.15 25.86
C THR A 161 -21.63 33.22 25.60
N LYS A 162 -21.36 32.30 26.53
CA LYS A 162 -20.30 31.31 26.32
C LYS A 162 -20.70 30.40 25.14
N PRO A 163 -19.85 30.24 24.12
CA PRO A 163 -20.14 29.36 23.00
C PRO A 163 -20.31 27.92 23.50
N ILE A 164 -21.23 27.19 22.88
CA ILE A 164 -21.52 25.79 23.22
C ILE A 164 -20.96 24.92 22.11
N MET A 165 -20.26 23.83 22.46
CA MET A 165 -19.88 22.78 21.52
C MET A 165 -21.16 22.07 21.04
N LYS A 166 -21.52 22.26 19.77
CA LYS A 166 -22.59 21.51 19.13
C LYS A 166 -22.00 20.50 18.14
N LYS A 167 -22.57 19.30 18.13
CA LYS A 167 -22.34 18.32 17.09
C LYS A 167 -23.01 18.83 15.83
N VAL A 168 -22.23 19.16 14.80
CA VAL A 168 -22.72 19.66 13.52
C VAL A 168 -22.45 18.60 12.48
N GLU A 169 -23.48 18.28 11.70
CA GLU A 169 -23.35 17.41 10.55
C GLU A 169 -22.59 18.14 9.43
N ILE A 170 -21.61 17.47 8.86
CA ILE A 170 -20.86 17.89 7.68
C ILE A 170 -21.14 16.88 6.61
N VAL A 171 -21.94 17.30 5.64
CA VAL A 171 -22.21 16.55 4.42
C VAL A 171 -21.06 16.83 3.44
N THR A 172 -20.34 15.78 3.04
CA THR A 172 -19.29 15.85 2.02
C THR A 172 -19.75 15.07 0.80
N VAL A 173 -19.78 15.72 -0.35
CA VAL A 173 -20.07 15.06 -1.63
C VAL A 173 -18.74 14.60 -2.23
N LYS A 174 -18.58 13.29 -2.42
CA LYS A 174 -17.41 12.68 -3.04
C LYS A 174 -17.77 12.07 -4.39
N LYS A 175 -16.83 12.13 -5.35
CA LYS A 175 -16.92 11.43 -6.63
C LYS A 175 -15.99 10.23 -6.61
N VAL A 176 -16.51 9.05 -6.89
CA VAL A 176 -15.76 7.80 -6.82
C VAL A 176 -16.04 6.94 -8.04
N LEU A 177 -15.11 6.05 -8.38
CA LEU A 177 -15.35 5.05 -9.42
C LEU A 177 -16.39 4.04 -9.01
N ASP A 178 -17.26 3.70 -9.95
CA ASP A 178 -18.20 2.61 -9.83
C ASP A 178 -17.61 1.32 -10.42
N PHE A 179 -16.76 0.65 -9.63
CA PHE A 179 -16.04 -0.55 -10.09
C PHE A 179 -16.97 -1.69 -10.50
N ASP A 180 -18.12 -1.86 -9.84
CA ASP A 180 -19.08 -2.92 -10.18
C ASP A 180 -19.64 -2.69 -11.59
N LYS A 181 -19.91 -1.43 -11.93
CA LYS A 181 -20.32 -1.01 -13.26
C LYS A 181 -19.20 -1.23 -14.30
N ILE A 182 -17.96 -0.87 -13.96
CA ILE A 182 -16.80 -1.11 -14.82
C ILE A 182 -16.62 -2.61 -15.08
N ILE A 183 -16.63 -3.44 -14.03
CA ILE A 183 -16.52 -4.91 -14.13
C ILE A 183 -17.65 -5.46 -14.99
N SER A 184 -18.89 -5.03 -14.77
CA SER A 184 -20.06 -5.46 -15.56
C SER A 184 -19.92 -5.14 -17.05
N LYS A 185 -19.40 -3.95 -17.40
CA LYS A 185 -19.13 -3.58 -18.80
C LYS A 185 -18.03 -4.43 -19.41
N ILE A 186 -16.90 -4.58 -18.72
CA ILE A 186 -15.72 -5.28 -19.24
C ILE A 186 -15.98 -6.79 -19.36
N SER A 187 -16.69 -7.38 -18.40
CA SER A 187 -16.97 -8.84 -18.35
C SER A 187 -17.91 -9.33 -19.46
N GLN A 188 -18.52 -8.43 -20.23
CA GLN A 188 -19.27 -8.77 -21.45
C GLN A 188 -18.36 -9.19 -22.60
N LEU A 189 -17.06 -8.85 -22.54
CA LEU A 189 -16.07 -9.32 -23.50
C LEU A 189 -15.55 -10.69 -23.03
N ASP A 190 -15.56 -11.68 -23.92
CA ASP A 190 -15.24 -13.08 -23.58
C ASP A 190 -13.91 -13.23 -22.82
N ARG A 191 -12.88 -12.53 -23.28
CA ARG A 191 -11.54 -12.56 -22.66
C ARG A 191 -11.49 -12.05 -21.22
N PHE A 192 -12.47 -11.25 -20.79
CA PHE A 192 -12.51 -10.68 -19.44
C PHE A 192 -13.64 -11.23 -18.57
N LYS A 193 -14.34 -12.28 -19.01
CA LYS A 193 -15.40 -12.94 -18.22
C LYS A 193 -14.94 -13.39 -16.83
N TYR A 194 -13.64 -13.65 -16.65
CA TYR A 194 -13.07 -14.03 -15.36
C TYR A 194 -13.23 -12.96 -14.27
N LEU A 195 -13.38 -11.68 -14.64
CA LEU A 195 -13.60 -10.59 -13.67
C LEU A 195 -14.94 -10.71 -12.93
N GLY A 196 -15.87 -11.55 -13.41
CA GLY A 196 -17.11 -11.89 -12.71
C GLY A 196 -16.95 -12.97 -11.63
N ARG A 197 -15.75 -13.55 -11.44
CA ARG A 197 -15.50 -14.56 -10.39
C ARG A 197 -15.41 -13.91 -9.01
N LYS A 198 -15.73 -14.67 -7.96
CA LYS A 198 -15.73 -14.21 -6.56
C LYS A 198 -14.39 -13.61 -6.11
N GLU A 199 -13.27 -14.10 -6.60
CA GLU A 199 -11.93 -13.57 -6.29
C GLU A 199 -11.69 -12.13 -6.75
N TYR A 200 -12.49 -11.61 -7.68
CA TYR A 200 -12.44 -10.21 -8.13
C TYR A 200 -13.50 -9.32 -7.49
N ASP A 201 -14.40 -9.91 -6.69
CA ASP A 201 -15.43 -9.19 -5.95
C ASP A 201 -14.78 -8.29 -4.88
N ARG A 202 -14.93 -6.99 -5.08
CA ARG A 202 -14.32 -5.96 -4.23
C ARG A 202 -15.01 -5.76 -2.89
N ASP A 203 -16.22 -6.27 -2.72
CA ASP A 203 -16.96 -6.19 -1.47
C ASP A 203 -16.43 -7.19 -0.45
N ASN A 204 -15.71 -8.23 -0.90
CA ASN A 204 -14.92 -9.08 -0.03
C ASN A 204 -13.57 -8.40 0.31
N PRO A 205 -13.30 -8.04 1.58
CA PRO A 205 -12.08 -7.30 1.95
C PRO A 205 -10.77 -7.98 1.56
N GLY A 206 -10.74 -9.32 1.52
CA GLY A 206 -9.55 -10.11 1.15
C GLY A 206 -9.24 -10.13 -0.35
N ASN A 207 -10.15 -9.65 -1.19
CA ASN A 207 -10.05 -9.78 -2.66
C ASN A 207 -9.63 -8.47 -3.35
N LYS A 208 -9.50 -7.38 -2.58
CA LYS A 208 -9.15 -6.05 -3.12
C LYS A 208 -7.75 -6.03 -3.75
N THR A 209 -6.84 -6.82 -3.22
CA THR A 209 -5.47 -6.99 -3.73
C THR A 209 -5.43 -7.84 -4.99
N GLN A 210 -6.49 -8.59 -5.31
CA GLN A 210 -6.59 -9.48 -6.48
C GLN A 210 -7.44 -8.89 -7.61
N SER A 211 -8.16 -7.81 -7.35
CA SER A 211 -9.02 -7.07 -8.28
C SER A 211 -8.40 -5.73 -8.68
N PHE A 212 -9.18 -4.77 -9.19
CA PHE A 212 -8.70 -3.42 -9.49
C PHE A 212 -8.11 -2.79 -8.22
N ASN A 213 -6.80 -2.91 -8.03
CA ASN A 213 -6.10 -2.64 -6.78
C ASN A 213 -5.88 -1.12 -6.59
N ILE A 214 -7.01 -0.42 -6.53
CA ILE A 214 -7.12 1.03 -6.45
C ILE A 214 -8.07 1.35 -5.30
N TRP A 215 -7.63 2.18 -4.37
CA TRP A 215 -8.47 2.62 -3.27
C TRP A 215 -9.67 3.43 -3.77
N LYS A 216 -10.84 3.28 -3.13
CA LYS A 216 -12.13 3.87 -3.54
C LYS A 216 -12.14 5.42 -3.60
N GLN A 217 -11.06 6.13 -3.26
CA GLN A 217 -11.11 7.57 -2.97
C GLN A 217 -10.27 8.43 -3.93
N ASP A 218 -10.92 9.46 -4.45
CA ASP A 218 -10.41 10.79 -4.90
C ASP A 218 -9.33 10.84 -5.99
N ALA A 219 -8.88 9.70 -6.53
CA ALA A 219 -7.71 9.64 -7.42
C ALA A 219 -8.02 9.49 -8.92
N VAL A 220 -9.19 8.97 -9.29
CA VAL A 220 -9.43 8.56 -10.67
C VAL A 220 -10.31 9.56 -11.41
N LYS A 221 -9.78 10.02 -12.55
CA LYS A 221 -10.38 11.06 -13.38
C LYS A 221 -10.97 10.45 -14.64
N ASP A 222 -11.90 11.17 -15.25
CA ASP A 222 -12.33 10.92 -16.62
C ASP A 222 -11.09 10.82 -17.54
N ASN A 223 -11.12 9.89 -18.50
CA ASN A 223 -10.02 9.52 -19.39
C ASN A 223 -8.80 8.83 -18.75
N MET A 224 -8.83 8.51 -17.45
CA MET A 224 -7.78 7.70 -16.84
C MET A 224 -7.74 6.30 -17.46
N LEU A 225 -6.54 5.75 -17.60
CA LEU A 225 -6.34 4.35 -17.98
C LEU A 225 -6.31 3.50 -16.72
N LEU A 226 -7.26 2.59 -16.62
CA LEU A 226 -7.43 1.69 -15.50
C LEU A 226 -6.86 0.32 -15.89
N PRO A 227 -5.77 -0.17 -15.26
CA PRO A 227 -5.26 -1.51 -15.51
C PRO A 227 -6.32 -2.56 -15.19
N ILE A 228 -6.60 -3.45 -16.14
CA ILE A 228 -7.51 -4.58 -15.95
C ILE A 228 -6.72 -5.67 -15.22
N PRO A 229 -7.20 -6.16 -14.04
CA PRO A 229 -6.56 -7.25 -13.30
C PRO A 229 -6.36 -8.46 -14.18
N LEU A 230 -5.22 -9.14 -14.08
CA LEU A 230 -4.96 -10.35 -14.86
C LEU A 230 -5.74 -11.53 -14.27
N ASP A 231 -6.01 -12.57 -15.08
CA ASP A 231 -6.60 -13.82 -14.56
C ASP A 231 -5.66 -14.42 -13.49
N SER A 232 -6.18 -14.77 -12.30
CA SER A 232 -5.43 -15.43 -11.21
C SER A 232 -4.66 -16.63 -11.69
N ARG A 233 -5.21 -17.35 -12.67
CA ARG A 233 -4.61 -18.55 -13.27
C ARG A 233 -3.39 -18.24 -14.13
N ASN A 234 -3.29 -17.01 -14.64
CA ASN A 234 -2.22 -16.58 -15.55
C ASN A 234 -1.16 -15.71 -14.85
N ARG A 235 -1.43 -15.29 -13.60
CA ARG A 235 -0.53 -14.43 -12.79
C ARG A 235 0.61 -15.20 -12.13
N GLU A 236 0.47 -16.49 -11.92
CA GLU A 236 1.36 -17.23 -11.02
C GLU A 236 2.74 -17.52 -11.63
N ILE A 237 3.79 -17.28 -10.84
CA ILE A 237 5.16 -17.68 -11.15
C ILE A 237 5.82 -18.34 -9.94
N SER A 238 6.56 -19.42 -10.18
CA SER A 238 7.35 -20.07 -9.13
C SER A 238 8.61 -19.26 -8.80
N ASP A 239 9.14 -19.40 -7.59
CA ASP A 239 10.41 -18.78 -7.19
C ASP A 239 11.55 -19.16 -8.17
N ALA A 240 11.53 -20.40 -8.67
CA ALA A 240 12.51 -20.90 -9.65
C ALA A 240 12.45 -20.19 -10.99
N LYS A 241 11.24 -20.07 -11.56
CA LYS A 241 11.03 -19.42 -12.84
C LYS A 241 11.30 -17.93 -12.74
N PHE A 242 10.93 -17.33 -11.61
CA PHE A 242 11.23 -15.94 -11.37
C PHE A 242 12.74 -15.66 -11.20
N ALA A 243 13.47 -16.55 -10.50
CA ALA A 243 14.93 -16.52 -10.40
C ALA A 243 15.62 -16.66 -11.76
N PHE A 244 15.07 -17.50 -12.66
CA PHE A 244 15.55 -17.60 -14.04
C PHE A 244 15.44 -16.26 -14.78
N TYR A 245 14.31 -15.57 -14.69
CA TYR A 245 14.18 -14.24 -15.28
C TYR A 245 15.07 -13.18 -14.60
N CYS A 246 15.41 -13.31 -13.31
CA CYS A 246 16.44 -12.46 -12.70
C CYS A 246 17.77 -12.62 -13.43
N LYS A 247 18.16 -13.88 -13.66
CA LYS A 247 19.43 -14.24 -14.27
C LYS A 247 19.51 -13.69 -15.69
N ARG A 248 18.46 -13.92 -16.50
CA ARG A 248 18.38 -13.36 -17.86
C ARG A 248 18.48 -11.83 -17.88
N ALA A 249 17.79 -11.15 -16.96
CA ALA A 249 17.87 -9.69 -16.86
C ALA A 249 19.28 -9.21 -16.51
N ILE A 250 19.98 -9.91 -15.60
CA ILE A 250 21.37 -9.58 -15.26
C ILE A 250 22.29 -9.80 -16.47
N GLU A 251 22.14 -10.92 -17.18
CA GLU A 251 22.91 -11.25 -18.39
C GLU A 251 22.72 -10.18 -19.49
N ASP A 252 21.49 -9.78 -19.76
CA ASP A 252 21.16 -8.73 -20.74
C ASP A 252 21.74 -7.37 -20.33
N MET A 253 21.66 -7.02 -19.06
CA MET A 253 22.22 -5.76 -18.59
C MET A 253 23.76 -5.77 -18.55
N LYS A 254 24.39 -6.95 -18.40
CA LYS A 254 25.85 -7.11 -18.50
C LYS A 254 26.35 -6.98 -19.93
N SER A 255 25.62 -7.53 -20.89
CA SER A 255 25.98 -7.48 -22.31
C SER A 255 25.72 -6.11 -22.94
N ASN A 256 24.82 -5.31 -22.35
CA ASN A 256 24.54 -3.96 -22.82
C ASN A 256 25.58 -2.94 -22.33
N GLN A 257 26.33 -2.33 -23.25
CA GLN A 257 27.37 -1.33 -22.96
C GLN A 257 26.87 -0.19 -22.04
N LYS A 258 25.61 0.25 -22.20
CA LYS A 258 25.02 1.35 -21.43
C LYS A 258 24.85 1.03 -19.95
N TYR A 259 24.62 -0.24 -19.59
CA TYR A 259 24.27 -0.66 -18.23
C TYR A 259 25.35 -1.49 -17.55
N SER A 260 26.22 -2.12 -18.35
CA SER A 260 27.20 -3.13 -17.92
C SER A 260 28.03 -2.73 -16.70
N VAL A 261 28.54 -1.49 -16.64
CA VAL A 261 29.39 -1.01 -15.54
C VAL A 261 28.63 -1.03 -14.21
N LYS A 262 27.40 -0.51 -14.19
CA LYS A 262 26.61 -0.43 -12.95
C LYS A 262 26.02 -1.79 -12.55
N THR A 263 25.70 -2.64 -13.53
CA THR A 263 25.29 -4.01 -13.26
C THR A 263 26.43 -4.81 -12.63
N LYS A 264 27.67 -4.64 -13.12
CA LYS A 264 28.86 -5.25 -12.50
C LYS A 264 29.07 -4.75 -11.07
N GLU A 265 28.99 -3.44 -10.83
CA GLU A 265 29.06 -2.87 -9.47
C GLU A 265 28.02 -3.50 -8.53
N PHE A 266 26.78 -3.72 -9.01
CA PHE A 266 25.73 -4.41 -8.25
C PHE A 266 26.10 -5.85 -7.88
N ILE A 267 26.65 -6.59 -8.84
CA ILE A 267 27.08 -7.99 -8.66
C ILE A 267 28.22 -8.05 -7.64
N ASP A 268 29.21 -7.17 -7.78
CA ASP A 268 30.36 -7.08 -6.88
C ASP A 268 29.89 -6.76 -5.46
N LEU A 269 28.93 -5.84 -5.31
CA LEU A 269 28.34 -5.50 -4.03
C LEU A 269 27.45 -6.59 -3.44
N ALA A 270 26.91 -7.47 -4.27
CA ALA A 270 26.22 -8.68 -3.82
C ALA A 270 27.19 -9.85 -3.57
N TRP A 271 28.50 -9.65 -3.72
CA TRP A 271 29.58 -10.64 -3.78
C TRP A 271 29.56 -11.57 -5.00
N TRP A 272 28.38 -11.96 -5.49
CA TRP A 272 28.23 -12.75 -6.70
C TRP A 272 26.81 -12.70 -7.25
N GLU A 273 26.65 -13.13 -8.51
CA GLU A 273 25.40 -13.04 -9.26
C GLU A 273 24.23 -13.77 -8.59
N LYS A 274 24.44 -15.01 -8.11
CA LYS A 274 23.40 -15.77 -7.37
C LYS A 274 22.88 -15.03 -6.12
N ASN A 275 23.74 -14.30 -5.40
CA ASN A 275 23.31 -13.51 -4.25
C ASN A 275 22.44 -12.32 -4.69
N LEU A 276 22.80 -11.68 -5.80
CA LEU A 276 21.99 -10.62 -6.39
C LEU A 276 20.61 -11.16 -6.78
N VAL A 277 20.55 -12.34 -7.43
CA VAL A 277 19.28 -13.05 -7.72
C VAL A 277 18.49 -13.33 -6.45
N ALA A 278 19.11 -13.81 -5.37
CA ALA A 278 18.42 -14.06 -4.11
C ALA A 278 17.85 -12.78 -3.48
N ILE A 279 18.60 -11.67 -3.52
CA ILE A 279 18.14 -10.35 -3.06
C ILE A 279 16.94 -9.89 -3.88
N MET A 280 17.06 -10.00 -5.19
CA MET A 280 16.05 -9.70 -6.17
C MET A 280 14.75 -10.45 -5.84
N VAL A 281 14.78 -11.79 -5.78
CA VAL A 281 13.62 -12.64 -5.43
C VAL A 281 13.02 -12.22 -4.08
N ALA A 282 13.86 -11.95 -3.08
CA ALA A 282 13.40 -11.53 -1.76
C ALA A 282 12.62 -10.20 -1.79
N PHE A 283 13.04 -9.22 -2.60
CA PHE A 283 12.30 -7.97 -2.76
C PHE A 283 10.90 -8.24 -3.31
N ALA A 284 10.78 -8.98 -4.42
CA ALA A 284 9.47 -9.28 -5.00
C ALA A 284 8.57 -10.03 -4.03
N ARG A 285 9.08 -11.10 -3.39
CA ARG A 285 8.33 -11.85 -2.37
C ARG A 285 7.82 -10.93 -1.27
N SER A 286 8.63 -9.97 -0.84
CA SER A 286 8.28 -9.04 0.23
C SER A 286 7.18 -8.06 -0.17
N GLU A 287 7.04 -7.80 -1.46
CA GLU A 287 6.02 -6.91 -2.02
C GLU A 287 4.72 -7.63 -2.38
N THR A 288 4.82 -8.87 -2.87
CA THR A 288 3.66 -9.62 -3.37
C THR A 288 3.09 -10.64 -2.40
N SER A 289 3.80 -11.01 -1.33
CA SER A 289 3.26 -11.91 -0.30
C SER A 289 2.41 -11.13 0.71
N GLU A 290 1.35 -11.70 1.25
CA GLU A 290 0.53 -11.03 2.27
C GLU A 290 1.12 -11.19 3.67
N ASP A 291 1.74 -12.33 3.96
CA ASP A 291 2.31 -12.63 5.27
C ASP A 291 3.69 -13.27 5.14
N PHE A 292 4.61 -12.86 6.01
CA PHE A 292 6.01 -13.29 6.05
C PHE A 292 6.20 -14.71 6.60
N ARG A 293 5.17 -15.31 7.18
CA ARG A 293 5.16 -16.68 7.72
C ARG A 293 4.80 -17.73 6.69
N PHE A 294 4.23 -17.33 5.55
CA PHE A 294 3.82 -18.23 4.48
C PHE A 294 4.86 -18.25 3.36
N PHE A 295 5.99 -18.91 3.61
CA PHE A 295 7.07 -19.09 2.63
C PHE A 295 6.64 -19.90 1.40
N THR A 296 5.49 -20.55 1.44
CA THR A 296 4.87 -21.26 0.31
C THR A 296 4.03 -20.36 -0.60
N GLN A 297 3.76 -19.11 -0.18
CA GLN A 297 3.01 -18.17 -1.03
C GLN A 297 3.83 -17.86 -2.27
N LYS A 298 3.20 -18.01 -3.43
CA LYS A 298 3.79 -17.68 -4.72
C LYS A 298 4.03 -16.18 -4.78
N ILE A 299 5.09 -15.79 -5.47
CA ILE A 299 5.18 -14.42 -5.99
C ILE A 299 3.93 -14.26 -6.86
N TRP A 300 3.23 -13.11 -6.81
CA TRP A 300 1.98 -12.83 -7.57
C TRP A 300 0.64 -13.14 -6.95
N PHE A 301 0.59 -13.38 -5.65
CA PHE A 301 -0.71 -13.49 -5.00
C PHE A 301 -1.52 -12.18 -5.12
N ASN A 302 -0.85 -11.03 -5.09
CA ASN A 302 -1.43 -9.71 -5.29
C ASN A 302 -1.25 -9.25 -6.74
N GLU A 303 -2.19 -8.43 -7.22
CA GLU A 303 -2.03 -7.64 -8.45
C GLU A 303 -0.78 -6.78 -8.41
N LEU A 304 -0.08 -6.71 -9.54
CA LEU A 304 1.17 -5.95 -9.63
C LEU A 304 1.04 -4.45 -9.69
N HIS A 305 -0.15 -3.96 -10.01
CA HIS A 305 -0.42 -2.55 -9.85
C HIS A 305 -1.06 -2.35 -8.49
N ARG A 306 -0.69 -1.26 -7.83
CA ARG A 306 -1.41 -0.76 -6.67
C ARG A 306 -1.46 0.75 -6.73
N TRP A 307 -2.62 1.34 -6.49
CA TRP A 307 -2.69 2.77 -6.26
C TRP A 307 -2.21 3.10 -4.86
N GLU A 308 -1.15 3.89 -4.76
CA GLU A 308 -0.61 4.32 -3.48
C GLU A 308 -1.22 5.66 -3.06
N GLU A 309 -2.21 5.64 -2.18
CA GLU A 309 -2.95 6.85 -1.76
C GLU A 309 -2.02 7.94 -1.24
N ARG A 310 -1.03 7.56 -0.41
CA ARG A 310 -0.05 8.47 0.18
C ARG A 310 0.73 9.26 -0.88
N TYR A 311 1.00 8.64 -2.03
CA TYR A 311 1.82 9.22 -3.10
C TYR A 311 1.00 9.70 -4.30
N ARG A 312 -0.30 9.38 -4.33
CA ARG A 312 -1.21 9.66 -5.45
C ARG A 312 -0.63 9.20 -6.79
N SER A 313 -0.04 8.01 -6.78
CA SER A 313 0.61 7.41 -7.95
C SER A 313 0.46 5.90 -7.89
N PHE A 314 0.63 5.23 -9.02
CA PHE A 314 0.69 3.77 -9.04
C PHE A 314 2.07 3.29 -8.61
N SER A 315 2.09 2.15 -7.95
CA SER A 315 3.22 1.25 -7.92
C SER A 315 2.98 0.11 -8.89
N PHE A 316 4.01 -0.28 -9.64
CA PHE A 316 3.92 -1.32 -10.67
C PHE A 316 4.97 -2.41 -10.47
N THR A 317 4.81 -3.52 -11.20
CA THR A 317 5.75 -4.65 -11.27
C THR A 317 5.77 -5.53 -10.02
N TYR A 318 6.51 -6.62 -10.11
CA TYR A 318 6.83 -7.55 -9.03
C TYR A 318 7.36 -6.89 -7.74
N TYR A 319 7.97 -5.71 -7.83
CA TYR A 319 8.52 -4.99 -6.67
C TYR A 319 7.64 -3.83 -6.21
N HIS A 320 6.46 -3.63 -6.80
CA HIS A 320 5.62 -2.47 -6.50
C HIS A 320 6.45 -1.16 -6.45
N ILE A 321 7.26 -0.93 -7.48
CA ILE A 321 8.06 0.29 -7.58
C ILE A 321 7.10 1.43 -7.83
N LEU A 322 7.06 2.39 -6.91
CA LEU A 322 6.29 3.62 -7.05
C LEU A 322 6.73 4.35 -8.31
N MET A 323 5.77 4.80 -9.14
CA MET A 323 6.02 5.68 -10.28
C MET A 323 6.38 7.10 -9.80
N ASP A 324 7.54 7.22 -9.18
CA ASP A 324 8.18 8.47 -8.83
C ASP A 324 9.22 8.87 -9.90
N TRP A 325 9.96 9.94 -9.63
CA TRP A 325 10.94 10.46 -10.58
C TRP A 325 12.11 9.48 -10.88
N PRO A 326 12.70 8.79 -9.88
CA PRO A 326 13.63 7.69 -10.13
C PRO A 326 13.07 6.58 -11.04
N TRP A 327 11.82 6.17 -10.84
CA TRP A 327 11.16 5.19 -11.71
C TRP A 327 11.08 5.69 -13.16
N PHE A 328 10.66 6.93 -13.37
CA PHE A 328 10.54 7.50 -14.72
C PHE A 328 11.89 7.55 -15.44
N LYS A 329 12.94 8.01 -14.75
CA LYS A 329 14.31 8.01 -15.29
C LYS A 329 14.79 6.62 -15.65
N ALA A 330 14.53 5.65 -14.79
CA ALA A 330 14.95 4.28 -15.01
C ALA A 330 14.25 3.65 -16.21
N ARG A 331 12.93 3.78 -16.27
CA ARG A 331 12.13 3.30 -17.38
C ARG A 331 12.56 3.90 -18.72
N LEU A 332 12.69 5.23 -18.79
CA LEU A 332 13.12 5.90 -20.01
C LEU A 332 14.51 5.46 -20.44
N LYS A 333 15.43 5.25 -19.49
CA LYS A 333 16.76 4.74 -19.84
C LYS A 333 16.68 3.36 -20.46
N LEU A 334 15.82 2.49 -19.96
CA LEU A 334 15.62 1.14 -20.49
C LEU A 334 14.82 1.11 -21.80
N ASN A 335 14.30 2.24 -22.29
CA ASN A 335 13.37 2.32 -23.43
C ASN A 335 12.14 1.40 -23.26
N LEU A 336 11.62 1.30 -22.04
CA LEU A 336 10.42 0.52 -21.76
C LEU A 336 9.19 1.44 -21.74
N THR A 337 8.05 0.94 -22.20
CA THR A 337 6.75 1.53 -21.85
C THR A 337 6.43 1.25 -20.38
N GLU A 338 5.48 1.97 -19.77
CA GLU A 338 4.96 1.65 -18.41
C GLU A 338 4.64 0.15 -18.26
N TRP A 339 4.27 -0.50 -19.35
CA TRP A 339 3.52 -1.74 -19.38
C TRP A 339 4.38 -2.95 -19.76
N GLN A 340 5.43 -2.73 -20.56
CA GLN A 340 6.50 -3.71 -20.74
C GLN A 340 7.19 -4.06 -19.41
N CYS A 341 7.09 -3.18 -18.40
CA CYS A 341 7.63 -3.41 -17.06
C CYS A 341 6.97 -4.57 -16.30
N TYR A 342 5.84 -5.12 -16.79
CA TYR A 342 5.16 -6.25 -16.16
C TYR A 342 5.78 -7.62 -16.46
N HIS A 343 6.57 -7.73 -17.53
CA HIS A 343 7.30 -8.96 -17.79
C HIS A 343 8.41 -9.13 -16.73
N PRO A 344 8.61 -10.33 -16.13
CA PRO A 344 9.56 -10.51 -15.03
C PRO A 344 10.96 -10.02 -15.36
N GLN A 345 11.48 -10.31 -16.55
CA GLN A 345 12.79 -9.83 -16.98
C GLN A 345 12.88 -8.30 -17.03
N ASN A 346 11.87 -7.63 -17.58
CA ASN A 346 11.85 -6.17 -17.69
C ASN A 346 11.67 -5.51 -16.32
N ALA A 347 10.85 -6.11 -15.44
CA ALA A 347 10.70 -5.69 -14.06
C ALA A 347 12.04 -5.70 -13.33
N TRP A 348 12.86 -6.73 -13.53
CA TRP A 348 14.20 -6.81 -12.96
C TRP A 348 15.14 -5.74 -13.46
N MET A 349 15.17 -5.53 -14.78
CA MET A 349 15.99 -4.49 -15.38
C MET A 349 15.61 -3.13 -14.80
N LEU A 350 14.30 -2.87 -14.70
CA LEU A 350 13.76 -1.68 -14.06
C LEU A 350 14.13 -1.59 -12.60
N PHE A 351 14.07 -2.68 -11.83
CA PHE A 351 14.43 -2.70 -10.41
C PHE A 351 15.90 -2.33 -10.17
N LEU A 352 16.82 -2.95 -10.91
CA LEU A 352 18.25 -2.65 -10.80
C LEU A 352 18.51 -1.18 -11.16
N TRP A 353 17.91 -0.72 -12.25
CA TRP A 353 18.11 0.65 -12.70
C TRP A 353 17.43 1.69 -11.79
N TYR A 354 16.26 1.36 -11.25
CA TYR A 354 15.57 2.16 -10.25
C TYR A 354 16.45 2.41 -9.04
N TRP A 355 17.13 1.39 -8.52
CA TRP A 355 18.04 1.55 -7.39
C TRP A 355 19.20 2.49 -7.68
N ILE A 356 19.75 2.45 -8.90
CA ILE A 356 20.81 3.38 -9.33
C ILE A 356 20.28 4.82 -9.27
N GLU A 357 19.10 5.08 -9.85
CA GLU A 357 18.49 6.41 -9.83
C GLU A 357 18.09 6.84 -8.41
N LYS A 358 17.49 5.95 -7.63
CA LYS A 358 16.97 6.21 -6.27
C LYS A 358 18.08 6.54 -5.28
N THR A 359 19.25 5.96 -5.46
CA THR A 359 20.42 6.16 -4.58
C THR A 359 21.35 7.26 -5.06
N ASN A 360 20.97 7.97 -6.13
CA ASN A 360 21.86 8.91 -6.83
C ASN A 360 23.22 8.27 -7.10
N TRP A 361 23.21 7.05 -7.64
CA TRP A 361 24.40 6.30 -8.06
C TRP A 361 25.33 5.85 -6.93
N ASN A 362 24.90 5.91 -5.67
CA ASN A 362 25.68 5.48 -4.50
C ASN A 362 25.11 4.19 -3.88
N LEU A 363 25.35 3.06 -4.54
CA LEU A 363 24.85 1.74 -4.12
C LEU A 363 25.54 1.24 -2.84
N ASN A 364 26.84 1.52 -2.67
CA ASN A 364 27.66 1.12 -1.51
C ASN A 364 27.07 1.54 -0.15
N ARG A 365 26.29 2.63 -0.13
CA ARG A 365 25.61 3.12 1.08
C ARG A 365 24.53 2.17 1.58
N TYR A 366 24.01 1.30 0.72
CA TYR A 366 22.86 0.41 0.96
C TYR A 366 23.19 -1.07 0.76
N PHE A 367 24.12 -1.39 -0.15
CA PHE A 367 24.60 -2.75 -0.42
C PHE A 367 26.06 -2.92 0.01
N PRO A 368 26.52 -4.12 0.40
CA PRO A 368 25.77 -5.39 0.52
C PRO A 368 24.71 -5.41 1.61
N LEU A 369 23.75 -6.33 1.51
CA LEU A 369 22.73 -6.60 2.53
C LEU A 369 23.17 -7.70 3.53
N ASN A 370 24.36 -7.57 4.13
CA ASN A 370 24.90 -8.53 5.13
C ASN A 370 24.41 -8.32 6.55
N SER A 371 23.98 -7.11 6.92
CA SER A 371 23.63 -6.82 8.32
C SER A 371 22.16 -6.41 8.45
N PRO A 372 21.52 -6.66 9.61
CA PRO A 372 20.17 -6.18 9.88
C PRO A 372 20.03 -4.66 9.70
N GLU A 373 21.07 -3.89 10.04
CA GLU A 373 21.09 -2.44 9.85
C GLU A 373 21.07 -2.05 8.36
N ARG A 374 21.92 -2.68 7.54
CA ARG A 374 21.95 -2.42 6.09
C ARG A 374 20.66 -2.84 5.42
N ILE A 375 20.10 -3.99 5.81
CA ILE A 375 18.77 -4.44 5.36
C ILE A 375 17.69 -3.40 5.71
N ARG A 376 17.64 -2.95 6.96
CA ARG A 376 16.66 -1.94 7.42
C ARG A 376 16.79 -0.65 6.63
N LYS A 377 18.02 -0.20 6.39
CA LYS A 377 18.32 1.04 5.65
C LYS A 377 17.94 0.94 4.17
N ALA A 378 18.31 -0.17 3.51
CA ALA A 378 17.93 -0.42 2.12
C ALA A 378 16.40 -0.47 1.99
N TRP A 379 15.74 -1.24 2.85
CA TRP A 379 14.28 -1.34 2.82
C TRP A 379 13.58 0.00 3.08
N ALA A 380 14.09 0.80 4.03
CA ALA A 380 13.56 2.15 4.28
C ALA A 380 13.71 3.11 3.09
N VAL A 381 14.79 2.98 2.31
CA VAL A 381 14.97 3.77 1.08
C VAL A 381 14.06 3.30 -0.05
N PHE A 382 13.86 1.99 -0.16
CA PHE A 382 12.98 1.40 -1.18
C PHE A 382 11.51 1.77 -0.92
N ASN A 383 11.02 1.57 0.31
CA ASN A 383 9.60 1.66 0.66
C ASN A 383 9.20 2.83 1.54
N TRP A 384 10.12 3.76 1.82
CA TRP A 384 9.89 4.90 2.72
C TRP A 384 9.48 4.49 4.15
N SER A 385 9.70 3.24 4.53
CA SER A 385 9.41 2.70 5.85
C SER A 385 10.35 1.53 6.16
N ALA A 386 10.85 1.48 7.40
CA ALA A 386 11.62 0.34 7.90
C ALA A 386 10.75 -0.81 8.44
N SER A 387 9.43 -0.61 8.56
CA SER A 387 8.52 -1.53 9.28
C SER A 387 8.49 -2.94 8.70
N TYR A 388 8.76 -3.11 7.40
CA TYR A 388 8.74 -4.41 6.73
C TYR A 388 10.14 -5.02 6.52
N ALA A 389 11.20 -4.43 7.10
CA ALA A 389 12.54 -5.00 7.04
C ALA A 389 12.63 -6.44 7.60
N PRO A 390 11.90 -6.83 8.68
CA PRO A 390 11.88 -8.22 9.13
C PRO A 390 11.30 -9.19 8.09
N LYS A 391 10.23 -8.81 7.40
CA LYS A 391 9.63 -9.59 6.30
C LYS A 391 10.64 -9.79 5.18
N PHE A 392 11.35 -8.74 4.79
CA PHE A 392 12.40 -8.84 3.80
C PHE A 392 13.57 -9.74 4.23
N LYS A 393 14.04 -9.63 5.48
CA LYS A 393 15.08 -10.50 6.02
C LYS A 393 14.67 -11.97 5.94
N ALA A 394 13.44 -12.30 6.32
CA ALA A 394 12.90 -13.65 6.24
C ALA A 394 12.85 -14.17 4.80
N ASN A 395 12.34 -13.36 3.86
CA ASN A 395 12.30 -13.71 2.43
C ASN A 395 13.69 -13.84 1.80
N LEU A 396 14.69 -13.08 2.28
CA LEU A 396 16.07 -13.20 1.83
C LEU A 396 16.68 -14.54 2.27
N GLY A 397 16.48 -14.95 3.52
CA GLY A 397 16.91 -16.27 4.00
C GLY A 397 16.26 -17.41 3.22
N HIS A 398 14.96 -17.31 2.96
CA HIS A 398 14.22 -18.28 2.14
C HIS A 398 14.74 -18.35 0.70
N SER A 399 14.94 -17.20 0.05
CA SER A 399 15.43 -17.14 -1.34
C SER A 399 16.83 -17.73 -1.47
N LYS A 400 17.72 -17.45 -0.50
CA LYS A 400 19.06 -18.07 -0.44
C LYS A 400 18.99 -19.59 -0.31
N LYS A 401 18.15 -20.09 0.61
CA LYS A 401 17.93 -21.53 0.80
C LYS A 401 17.43 -22.23 -0.48
N ILE A 402 16.46 -21.63 -1.18
CA ILE A 402 15.94 -22.17 -2.44
C ILE A 402 17.04 -22.24 -3.51
N LEU A 403 17.89 -21.22 -3.56
CA LEU A 403 18.94 -21.09 -4.57
C LEU A 403 20.25 -21.82 -4.21
N GLY A 404 20.31 -22.50 -3.07
CA GLY A 404 21.50 -23.24 -2.61
C GLY A 404 22.68 -22.34 -2.24
N ILE A 405 22.39 -21.17 -1.63
CA ILE A 405 23.36 -20.18 -1.12
C ILE A 405 23.29 -20.16 0.40
#